data_AF-A0AAN6RH94-F1
#
_entry.id   AF-A0AAN6RH94-F1
#
_cell.length_a   1.000
_cell.length_b   1.000
_cell.length_c   1.000
_cell.angle_alpha   90.00
_cell.angle_beta   90.00
_cell.angle_gamma   90.00
#
_symmetry.space_group_name_H-M   'P 1'
#
loop_
_entity.id
_entity.type
_entity.pdbx_description
1 polymer ?
#
loop_
_entity_poly.entity_id
_entity_poly.type
_entity_poly.pdbx_seq_one_letter_code
_entity_poly.pdbx_strand_id
1 'polypeptide(L)'
;MLFKYILSLYLTHIALVAALGQLIVANRCSRDMWIWSVDQRGSSRAIKVHARSRYTEPIRNPPQGGVSIKVSRSEQLLGGHHTQFEYAVSNNVLYYDISLVDCAVGQDASNCPGHIAGLEIYSPNQRKCNRVTCKSNTFCPEKAYYVDTPMTKLGHQEPVFGCGDAGTGADLTFVLCQNQRSV
;
A
#
# COMPACT_ATOMS: atom_id res chain seq x y z
N MET A 1 -46.76 -51.09 12.77
CA MET A 1 -46.00 -49.93 13.29
C MET A 1 -44.86 -49.65 12.31
N LEU A 2 -44.98 -48.62 11.47
CA LEU A 2 -43.94 -48.25 10.49
C LEU A 2 -43.35 -46.89 10.93
N PHE A 3 -42.14 -46.91 11.46
CA PHE A 3 -41.41 -45.72 11.91
C PHE A 3 -40.77 -45.05 10.68
N LYS A 4 -41.27 -43.88 10.28
CA LYS A 4 -40.66 -43.03 9.25
C LYS A 4 -39.51 -42.24 9.87
N TYR A 5 -38.27 -42.55 9.49
CA TYR A 5 -37.12 -41.71 9.80
C TYR A 5 -37.01 -40.60 8.75
N ILE A 6 -37.25 -39.35 9.16
CA ILE A 6 -36.98 -38.16 8.35
C ILE A 6 -35.52 -37.77 8.63
N LEU A 7 -34.65 -37.99 7.64
CA LEU A 7 -33.25 -37.58 7.69
C LEU A 7 -33.17 -36.10 7.26
N SER A 8 -33.06 -35.17 8.21
CA SER A 8 -32.76 -33.77 7.90
C SER A 8 -31.29 -33.63 7.50
N LEU A 9 -31.03 -33.38 6.21
CA LEU A 9 -29.73 -32.93 5.73
C LEU A 9 -29.52 -31.47 6.16
N TYR A 10 -28.55 -31.24 7.06
CA TYR A 10 -28.04 -29.91 7.34
C TYR A 10 -27.00 -29.54 6.28
N LEU A 11 -27.34 -28.65 5.34
CA LEU A 11 -26.36 -28.02 4.46
C LEU A 11 -25.53 -27.02 5.27
N THR A 12 -24.32 -27.40 5.65
CA THR A 12 -23.32 -26.46 6.17
C THR A 12 -22.89 -25.52 5.05
N HIS A 13 -23.39 -24.29 5.05
CA HIS A 13 -22.88 -23.23 4.18
C HIS A 13 -21.46 -22.87 4.63
N ILE A 14 -20.46 -23.34 3.89
CA ILE A 14 -19.10 -22.83 4.00
C ILE A 14 -19.12 -21.43 3.38
N ALA A 15 -19.16 -20.40 4.22
CA ALA A 15 -18.96 -19.03 3.75
C ALA A 15 -17.53 -18.94 3.17
N LEU A 16 -17.44 -18.78 1.85
CA LEU A 16 -16.17 -18.52 1.18
C LEU A 16 -15.73 -17.11 1.58
N VAL A 17 -14.89 -17.01 2.62
CA VAL A 17 -14.24 -15.75 2.95
C VAL A 17 -13.37 -15.39 1.74
N ALA A 18 -13.73 -14.32 1.03
CA ALA A 18 -12.91 -13.80 -0.05
C ALA A 18 -11.55 -13.43 0.54
N ALA A 19 -10.52 -14.20 0.18
CA ALA A 19 -9.16 -13.92 0.62
C ALA A 19 -8.73 -12.56 0.05
N LEU A 20 -8.26 -11.68 0.92
CA LEU A 20 -7.60 -10.44 0.52
C LEU A 20 -6.29 -10.78 -0.21
N GLY A 21 -5.88 -9.92 -1.14
CA GLY A 21 -4.60 -10.07 -1.85
C GLY A 21 -3.39 -9.90 -0.94
N GLN A 22 -2.21 -9.93 -1.54
CA GLN A 22 -0.94 -9.69 -0.86
C GLN A 22 -0.45 -8.27 -1.08
N LEU A 23 0.12 -7.67 -0.04
CA LEU A 23 0.92 -6.47 -0.14
C LEU A 23 2.39 -6.84 -0.29
N ILE A 24 3.05 -6.24 -1.26
CA ILE A 24 4.45 -6.49 -1.59
C ILE A 24 5.20 -5.16 -1.56
N VAL A 25 6.28 -5.07 -0.78
CA VAL A 25 7.22 -3.95 -0.84
C VAL A 25 8.45 -4.41 -1.63
N ALA A 26 8.63 -3.87 -2.83
CA ALA A 26 9.77 -4.16 -3.68
C ALA A 26 10.87 -3.10 -3.49
N ASN A 27 11.92 -3.45 -2.75
CA ASN A 27 13.09 -2.60 -2.60
C ASN A 27 14.05 -2.80 -3.78
N ARG A 28 13.87 -1.98 -4.83
CA ARG A 28 14.81 -1.98 -5.97
C ARG A 28 16.05 -1.15 -5.73
N CYS A 29 16.15 -0.47 -4.59
CA CYS A 29 17.31 0.34 -4.25
C CYS A 29 18.55 -0.57 -4.05
N SER A 30 19.74 0.01 -4.23
CA SER A 30 21.03 -0.65 -3.96
C SER A 30 21.37 -0.75 -2.47
N ARG A 31 20.47 -0.31 -1.58
CA ARG A 31 20.65 -0.29 -0.14
C ARG A 31 19.45 -0.90 0.57
N ASP A 32 19.69 -1.38 1.78
CA ASP A 32 18.63 -1.82 2.68
C ASP A 32 17.71 -0.64 3.02
N MET A 33 16.43 -0.96 3.19
CA MET A 33 15.39 -0.05 3.67
C MET A 33 14.72 -0.65 4.89
N TRP A 34 14.09 0.19 5.69
CA TRP A 34 13.33 -0.24 6.86
C TRP A 34 11.89 0.18 6.69
N ILE A 35 10.96 -0.72 7.04
CA ILE A 35 9.53 -0.44 6.96
C ILE A 35 8.83 -0.72 8.28
N TRP A 36 7.69 -0.05 8.46
CA TRP A 36 6.72 -0.31 9.51
C TRP A 36 5.36 -0.49 8.87
N SER A 37 4.64 -1.55 9.24
CA SER A 37 3.23 -1.72 8.90
C SER A 37 2.39 -1.16 10.05
N VAL A 38 1.64 -0.10 9.77
CA VAL A 38 0.90 0.67 10.78
C VAL A 38 -0.58 0.68 10.44
N ASP A 39 -1.42 0.40 11.42
CA ASP A 39 -2.86 0.62 11.36
C ASP A 39 -3.38 1.16 12.69
N GLN A 40 -4.71 1.27 12.84
CA GLN A 40 -5.33 1.72 14.09
C GLN A 40 -5.01 0.86 15.32
N ARG A 41 -4.59 -0.40 15.16
CA ARG A 41 -4.29 -1.32 16.27
C ARG A 41 -2.86 -1.14 16.77
N GLY A 42 -2.01 -0.50 15.97
CA GLY A 42 -0.65 -0.15 16.35
C GLY A 42 0.33 -0.21 15.19
N SER A 43 1.61 -0.30 15.55
CA SER A 43 2.73 -0.34 14.63
C SER A 43 3.48 -1.65 14.79
N SER A 44 3.95 -2.23 13.70
CA SER A 44 4.94 -3.30 13.75
C SER A 44 6.26 -2.81 14.37
N ARG A 45 7.14 -3.74 14.72
CA ARG A 45 8.57 -3.39 14.85
C ARG A 45 9.16 -3.00 13.49
N ALA A 46 10.34 -2.40 13.49
CA ALA A 46 11.09 -2.13 12.27
C ALA A 46 11.36 -3.45 11.51
N ILE A 47 11.06 -3.46 10.21
CA ILE A 47 11.28 -4.60 9.33
C ILE A 47 12.33 -4.20 8.29
N LYS A 48 13.44 -4.92 8.29
CA LYS A 48 14.50 -4.71 7.31
C LYS A 48 14.11 -5.35 5.97
N VAL A 49 14.04 -4.53 4.92
CA VAL A 49 13.90 -4.99 3.53
C VAL A 49 15.27 -4.85 2.87
N HIS A 50 15.93 -5.98 2.65
CA HIS A 50 17.27 -5.98 2.07
C HIS A 50 17.31 -5.26 0.71
N ALA A 51 18.48 -4.72 0.38
CA ALA A 51 18.77 -4.21 -0.95
C ALA A 51 18.37 -5.26 -1.97
N ARG A 52 17.69 -4.83 -3.04
CA ARG A 52 17.33 -5.70 -4.16
C ARG A 52 16.44 -6.90 -3.77
N SER A 53 15.57 -6.74 -2.76
CA SER A 53 14.67 -7.80 -2.30
C SER A 53 13.22 -7.33 -2.15
N ARG A 54 12.36 -8.25 -1.71
CA ARG A 54 10.93 -8.02 -1.46
C ARG A 54 10.58 -8.37 -0.03
N TYR A 55 9.63 -7.63 0.52
CA TYR A 55 8.85 -8.01 1.70
C TYR A 55 7.40 -8.24 1.27
N THR A 56 6.72 -9.18 1.92
CA THR A 56 5.31 -9.48 1.65
C THR A 56 4.54 -9.63 2.96
N GLU A 57 3.35 -9.05 3.03
CA GLU A 57 2.36 -9.28 4.08
C GLU A 57 0.96 -9.42 3.45
N PRO A 58 0.01 -10.12 4.10
CA PRO A 58 -1.37 -10.13 3.63
C PRO A 58 -1.96 -8.72 3.71
N ILE A 59 -2.78 -8.34 2.72
CA ILE A 59 -3.61 -7.13 2.81
C ILE A 59 -4.56 -7.30 3.99
N ARG A 60 -4.74 -6.22 4.75
CA ARG A 60 -5.59 -6.18 5.95
C ARG A 60 -6.75 -5.21 5.74
N ASN A 61 -7.89 -5.49 6.36
CA ASN A 61 -9.03 -4.58 6.41
C ASN A 61 -9.31 -4.21 7.87
N PRO A 62 -8.56 -3.25 8.45
CA PRO A 62 -8.82 -2.81 9.82
C PRO A 62 -10.23 -2.20 9.91
N PRO A 63 -10.98 -2.40 11.02
CA PRO A 63 -12.33 -1.84 11.20
C PRO A 63 -12.50 -0.33 10.97
N GLN A 64 -11.42 0.45 11.07
CA GLN A 64 -11.37 1.88 10.78
C GLN A 64 -10.04 2.21 10.10
N GLY A 65 -10.08 3.16 9.18
CA GLY A 65 -8.90 3.64 8.46
C GLY A 65 -8.33 2.61 7.48
N GLY A 66 -7.03 2.73 7.25
CA GLY A 66 -6.26 1.86 6.37
C GLY A 66 -4.99 1.35 7.04
N VAL A 67 -4.08 0.88 6.21
CA VAL A 67 -2.72 0.50 6.60
C VAL A 67 -1.74 1.42 5.90
N SER A 68 -0.78 1.94 6.66
CA SER A 68 0.32 2.76 6.15
C SER A 68 1.63 1.99 6.28
N ILE A 69 2.30 1.78 5.15
CA ILE A 69 3.66 1.26 5.08
C ILE A 69 4.61 2.44 5.09
N LYS A 70 5.13 2.76 6.28
CA LYS A 70 6.11 3.81 6.46
C LYS A 70 7.50 3.28 6.13
N VAL A 71 8.25 3.99 5.29
CA VAL A 71 9.57 3.59 4.79
C VAL A 71 10.64 4.56 5.30
N SER A 72 11.73 4.04 5.85
CA SER A 72 12.90 4.80 6.33
C SER A 72 14.19 4.27 5.71
N ARG A 73 15.21 5.13 5.65
CA ARG A 73 16.60 4.78 5.28
C ARG A 73 17.39 4.20 6.47
N SER A 74 16.81 4.18 7.67
CA SER A 74 17.43 3.69 8.92
C SER A 74 16.42 2.88 9.74
N GLU A 75 16.89 2.15 10.75
CA GLU A 75 16.04 1.40 11.69
C GLU A 75 15.20 2.31 12.60
N GLN A 76 15.33 3.63 12.46
CA GLN A 76 14.51 4.61 13.16
C GLN A 76 13.50 5.23 12.20
N LEU A 77 12.28 5.44 12.71
CA LEU A 77 11.23 6.20 12.03
C LEU A 77 11.29 7.66 12.50
N LEU A 78 12.11 8.46 11.83
CA LEU A 78 12.27 9.88 12.13
C LEU A 78 11.18 10.70 11.42
N GLY A 79 10.56 11.63 12.14
CA GLY A 79 9.67 12.62 11.53
C GLY A 79 10.43 13.47 10.51
N GLY A 80 9.81 13.81 9.38
CA GLY A 80 10.47 14.52 8.29
C GLY A 80 11.26 13.63 7.31
N HIS A 81 11.35 12.31 7.56
CA HIS A 81 12.27 11.42 6.82
C HIS A 81 11.67 10.08 6.42
N HIS A 82 10.35 10.00 6.25
CA HIS A 82 9.71 8.75 5.83
C HIS A 82 8.67 8.94 4.73
N THR A 83 8.77 8.08 3.71
CA THR A 83 7.79 7.91 2.64
C THR A 83 6.71 6.99 3.18
N GLN A 84 5.46 7.21 2.76
CA GLN A 84 4.36 6.34 3.10
C GLN A 84 3.73 5.80 1.82
N PHE A 85 3.42 4.51 1.85
CA PHE A 85 2.48 3.93 0.91
C PHE A 85 1.29 3.44 1.70
N GLU A 86 0.11 3.91 1.34
CA GLU A 86 -1.09 3.68 2.14
C GLU A 86 -2.08 2.88 1.32
N TYR A 87 -2.87 2.04 2.00
CA TYR A 87 -4.00 1.37 1.39
C TYR A 87 -5.16 1.22 2.37
N ALA A 88 -6.37 1.17 1.83
CA ALA A 88 -7.58 0.92 2.60
C ALA A 88 -8.54 0.05 1.78
N VAL A 89 -9.36 -0.74 2.47
CA VAL A 89 -10.44 -1.50 1.86
C VAL A 89 -11.75 -0.82 2.23
N SER A 90 -12.52 -0.40 1.25
CA SER A 90 -13.83 0.23 1.46
C SER A 90 -14.79 -0.23 0.38
N ASN A 91 -16.02 -0.59 0.77
CA ASN A 91 -17.06 -1.07 -0.16
C ASN A 91 -16.58 -2.18 -1.12
N ASN A 92 -15.77 -3.12 -0.61
CA ASN A 92 -15.15 -4.20 -1.38
C ASN A 92 -14.21 -3.73 -2.50
N VAL A 93 -13.67 -2.52 -2.39
CA VAL A 93 -12.68 -1.94 -3.30
C VAL A 93 -11.41 -1.64 -2.51
N LEU A 94 -10.27 -1.95 -3.12
CA LEU A 94 -8.96 -1.61 -2.61
C LEU A 94 -8.56 -0.22 -3.14
N TYR A 95 -8.25 0.69 -2.22
CA TYR A 95 -7.76 2.05 -2.48
C TYR A 95 -6.34 2.19 -1.96
N TYR A 96 -5.55 3.06 -2.59
CA TYR A 96 -4.16 3.28 -2.22
C TYR A 96 -3.62 4.60 -2.75
N ASP A 97 -2.54 5.06 -2.12
CA ASP A 97 -1.83 6.27 -2.49
C ASP A 97 -0.35 6.22 -2.07
N ILE A 98 0.39 7.22 -2.54
CA ILE A 98 1.74 7.53 -2.11
C ILE A 98 1.65 8.82 -1.30
N SER A 99 2.15 8.81 -0.07
CA SER A 99 2.20 10.00 0.78
C SER A 99 3.64 10.38 1.13
N LEU A 100 3.98 11.63 0.79
CA LEU A 100 5.25 12.28 1.05
C LEU A 100 5.11 13.42 2.06
N VAL A 101 3.92 13.58 2.67
CA VAL A 101 3.61 14.67 3.62
C VAL A 101 4.62 14.74 4.76
N ASP A 102 5.08 13.58 5.23
CA ASP A 102 6.02 13.45 6.35
C ASP A 102 7.50 13.58 5.95
N CYS A 103 7.81 13.95 4.70
CA CYS A 103 9.19 14.09 4.24
C CYS A 103 9.42 15.15 3.17
N ALA A 104 8.38 15.61 2.49
CA ALA A 104 8.47 16.66 1.50
C ALA A 104 8.48 18.05 2.15
N VAL A 105 9.24 18.97 1.58
CA VAL A 105 9.25 20.39 1.93
C VAL A 105 8.90 21.17 0.66
N GLY A 106 7.65 21.60 0.57
CA GLY A 106 7.13 22.19 -0.67
C GLY A 106 7.16 21.18 -1.82
N GLN A 107 7.93 21.47 -2.86
CA GLN A 107 8.10 20.57 -4.02
C GLN A 107 9.30 19.62 -3.88
N ASP A 108 10.15 19.81 -2.86
CA ASP A 108 11.32 18.96 -2.63
C ASP A 108 10.95 17.73 -1.80
N ALA A 109 11.18 16.54 -2.37
CA ALA A 109 11.00 15.24 -1.73
C ALA A 109 12.34 14.48 -1.55
N SER A 110 13.47 15.19 -1.52
CA SER A 110 14.82 14.62 -1.32
C SER A 110 14.96 13.82 -0.02
N ASN A 111 14.21 14.18 1.02
CA ASN A 111 14.16 13.46 2.30
C ASN A 111 13.26 12.21 2.26
N CYS A 112 12.48 12.00 1.20
CA CYS A 112 11.59 10.87 1.05
C CYS A 112 12.36 9.62 0.55
N PRO A 113 12.42 8.53 1.34
CA PRO A 113 13.05 7.29 0.90
C PRO A 113 12.46 6.74 -0.40
N GLY A 114 13.35 6.37 -1.35
CA GLY A 114 12.99 5.85 -2.66
C GLY A 114 12.71 6.91 -3.75
N HIS A 115 12.23 8.10 -3.40
CA HIS A 115 11.80 9.14 -4.37
C HIS A 115 12.90 9.55 -5.36
N ILE A 116 14.15 9.60 -4.90
CA ILE A 116 15.31 9.94 -5.75
C ILE A 116 15.42 9.06 -7.01
N ALA A 117 14.92 7.83 -6.95
CA ALA A 117 14.93 6.87 -8.05
C ALA A 117 13.50 6.51 -8.52
N GLY A 118 12.50 7.25 -8.06
CA GLY A 118 11.09 7.08 -8.41
C GLY A 118 10.36 6.09 -7.50
N LEU A 119 9.05 6.25 -7.45
CA LEU A 119 8.12 5.44 -6.67
C LEU A 119 7.02 4.91 -7.58
N GLU A 120 6.51 3.72 -7.30
CA GLU A 120 5.38 3.17 -8.05
C GLU A 120 4.48 2.29 -7.19
N ILE A 121 3.19 2.31 -7.50
CA ILE A 121 2.21 1.33 -7.03
C ILE A 121 1.61 0.66 -8.25
N TYR A 122 1.57 -0.67 -8.26
CA TYR A 122 0.85 -1.43 -9.27
C TYR A 122 0.35 -2.74 -8.71
N SER A 123 -0.67 -3.32 -9.36
CA SER A 123 -1.06 -4.70 -9.09
C SER A 123 -0.45 -5.66 -10.13
N PRO A 124 0.26 -6.72 -9.71
CA PRO A 124 0.83 -7.69 -10.65
C PRO A 124 -0.23 -8.62 -11.26
N ASN A 125 -1.33 -8.87 -10.54
CA ASN A 125 -2.36 -9.84 -10.93
C ASN A 125 -3.68 -9.18 -11.37
N GLN A 126 -3.79 -7.84 -11.30
CA GLN A 126 -5.02 -7.14 -11.64
C GLN A 126 -4.79 -5.87 -12.48
N ARG A 127 -5.19 -5.91 -13.75
CA ARG A 127 -5.02 -4.77 -14.69
C ARG A 127 -5.98 -3.62 -14.45
N LYS A 128 -7.09 -3.87 -13.75
CA LYS A 128 -8.08 -2.84 -13.40
C LYS A 128 -7.59 -1.87 -12.32
N CYS A 129 -6.57 -2.24 -11.56
CA CYS A 129 -5.93 -1.35 -10.60
C CYS A 129 -5.12 -0.28 -11.31
N ASN A 130 -5.37 0.99 -10.98
CA ASN A 130 -4.61 2.10 -11.52
C ASN A 130 -3.12 1.97 -11.16
N ARG A 131 -2.24 1.96 -12.16
CA ARG A 131 -0.80 2.10 -11.92
C ARG A 131 -0.48 3.56 -11.58
N VAL A 132 0.25 3.76 -10.50
CA VAL A 132 0.70 5.08 -10.03
C VAL A 132 2.21 5.12 -10.13
N THR A 133 2.77 6.10 -10.84
CA THR A 133 4.23 6.21 -11.00
C THR A 133 4.65 7.66 -10.80
N CYS A 134 5.50 7.89 -9.81
CA CYS A 134 6.26 9.14 -9.66
C CYS A 134 7.67 8.91 -10.20
N LYS A 135 8.05 9.68 -11.22
CA LYS A 135 9.40 9.62 -11.79
C LYS A 135 10.45 10.06 -10.76
N SER A 136 11.68 9.57 -10.95
CA SER A 136 12.86 9.95 -10.17
C SER A 136 12.98 11.47 -10.04
N ASN A 137 13.17 11.96 -8.80
CA ASN A 137 13.39 13.37 -8.47
C ASN A 137 12.36 14.35 -9.06
N THR A 138 11.13 13.91 -9.28
CA THR A 138 10.10 14.72 -9.92
C THR A 138 9.01 15.10 -8.92
N PHE A 139 8.64 16.38 -8.89
CA PHE A 139 7.42 16.84 -8.21
C PHE A 139 6.19 16.23 -8.93
N CYS A 140 5.45 15.38 -8.23
CA CYS A 140 4.36 14.58 -8.80
C CYS A 140 3.04 14.73 -8.02
N PRO A 141 2.53 15.96 -7.83
CA PRO A 141 1.42 16.25 -6.91
C PRO A 141 0.11 15.54 -7.29
N GLU A 142 -0.14 15.28 -8.57
CA GLU A 142 -1.31 14.54 -9.03
C GLU A 142 -1.24 13.02 -8.76
N LYS A 143 -0.10 12.52 -8.26
CA LYS A 143 0.18 11.09 -8.06
C LYS A 143 0.66 10.75 -6.65
N ALA A 144 1.02 11.74 -5.85
CA ALA A 144 1.44 11.56 -4.48
C ALA A 144 1.09 12.80 -3.65
N TYR A 145 0.77 12.61 -2.38
CA TYR A 145 0.55 13.71 -1.44
C TYR A 145 1.88 14.37 -1.10
N TYR A 146 2.01 15.68 -1.37
CA TYR A 146 3.09 16.52 -0.83
C TYR A 146 2.62 17.37 0.36
N VAL A 147 1.30 17.46 0.55
CA VAL A 147 0.61 18.16 1.63
C VAL A 147 -0.59 17.32 2.06
N ASP A 148 -1.13 17.56 3.25
CA ASP A 148 -2.28 16.83 3.84
C ASP A 148 -3.64 17.06 3.14
N THR A 149 -3.80 18.21 2.50
CA THR A 149 -5.06 18.68 1.87
C THR A 149 -4.80 19.30 0.49
N PRO A 150 -4.33 18.50 -0.49
CA PRO A 150 -4.04 18.92 -1.86
C PRO A 150 -5.09 19.81 -2.51
N MET A 151 -6.39 19.52 -2.33
CA MET A 151 -7.43 20.36 -2.93
C MET A 151 -7.37 21.79 -2.38
N THR A 152 -7.28 21.94 -1.07
CA THR A 152 -7.26 23.23 -0.40
C THR A 152 -5.93 23.97 -0.60
N LYS A 153 -4.81 23.24 -0.54
CA LYS A 153 -3.45 23.83 -0.53
C LYS A 153 -2.83 24.00 -1.93
N LEU A 154 -3.22 23.16 -2.89
CA LEU A 154 -2.63 23.10 -4.23
C LEU A 154 -3.67 23.17 -5.37
N GLY A 155 -4.96 23.09 -5.07
CA GLY A 155 -6.03 23.24 -6.07
C GLY A 155 -6.23 22.02 -6.99
N HIS A 156 -5.78 20.83 -6.59
CA HIS A 156 -6.00 19.60 -7.36
C HIS A 156 -6.61 18.48 -6.52
N GLN A 157 -7.17 17.49 -7.20
CA GLN A 157 -7.80 16.33 -6.56
C GLN A 157 -6.80 15.53 -5.71
N GLU A 158 -7.35 14.92 -4.67
CA GLU A 158 -6.62 14.01 -3.79
C GLU A 158 -6.04 12.82 -4.62
N PRO A 159 -4.73 12.53 -4.54
CA PRO A 159 -4.09 11.50 -5.36
C PRO A 159 -4.34 10.08 -4.82
N VAL A 160 -5.61 9.73 -4.62
CA VAL A 160 -6.07 8.41 -4.23
C VAL A 160 -6.47 7.61 -5.47
N PHE A 161 -6.00 6.38 -5.53
CA PHE A 161 -6.22 5.46 -6.65
C PHE A 161 -6.88 4.18 -6.15
N GLY A 162 -7.36 3.33 -7.06
CA GLY A 162 -7.97 2.09 -6.64
C GLY A 162 -8.07 1.03 -7.73
N CYS A 163 -8.71 -0.07 -7.35
CA CYS A 163 -8.90 -1.25 -8.19
C CYS A 163 -10.26 -1.32 -8.89
N GLY A 164 -11.07 -0.24 -8.82
CA GLY A 164 -12.40 -0.20 -9.42
C GLY A 164 -13.26 -1.39 -8.97
N ASP A 165 -13.84 -2.13 -9.92
CA ASP A 165 -14.68 -3.30 -9.68
C ASP A 165 -13.90 -4.62 -9.57
N ALA A 166 -12.57 -4.59 -9.42
CA ALA A 166 -11.77 -5.81 -9.33
C ALA A 166 -11.86 -6.54 -7.98
N GLY A 167 -12.51 -5.94 -6.99
CA GLY A 167 -12.60 -6.49 -5.65
C GLY A 167 -11.31 -6.30 -4.84
N THR A 168 -11.18 -7.10 -3.79
CA THR A 168 -10.10 -7.02 -2.79
C THR A 168 -9.04 -8.13 -2.91
N GLY A 169 -9.19 -9.02 -3.90
CA GLY A 169 -8.24 -10.11 -4.16
C GLY A 169 -7.01 -9.70 -4.96
N ALA A 170 -6.91 -8.43 -5.36
CA ALA A 170 -5.76 -7.90 -6.07
C ALA A 170 -4.55 -7.78 -5.13
N ASP A 171 -3.38 -8.19 -5.61
CA ASP A 171 -2.12 -7.90 -4.92
C ASP A 171 -1.73 -6.44 -5.19
N LEU A 172 -1.07 -5.79 -4.23
CA LEU A 172 -0.47 -4.48 -4.43
C LEU A 172 1.05 -4.59 -4.27
N THR A 173 1.78 -4.01 -5.22
CA THR A 173 3.24 -3.86 -5.13
C THR A 173 3.60 -2.40 -4.99
N PHE A 174 4.18 -2.04 -3.84
CA PHE A 174 4.81 -0.75 -3.55
C PHE A 174 6.28 -0.83 -3.93
N VAL A 175 6.71 0.01 -4.86
CA VAL A 175 8.04 -0.02 -5.46
C VAL A 175 8.86 1.17 -4.99
N LEU A 176 9.99 0.88 -4.36
CA LEU A 176 11.03 1.86 -4.06
C LEU A 176 12.09 1.84 -5.15
N CYS A 177 12.61 3.01 -5.52
CA CYS A 177 13.64 3.17 -6.55
C CYS A 177 13.20 2.57 -7.90
N GLN A 178 12.02 2.98 -8.37
CA GLN A 178 11.31 2.45 -9.53
C GLN A 178 12.15 2.36 -10.81
N ASN A 179 13.01 3.36 -11.06
CA ASN A 179 13.85 3.41 -12.27
C ASN A 179 14.97 2.36 -12.28
N GLN A 180 15.20 1.67 -11.16
CA GLN A 180 16.13 0.56 -11.07
C GLN A 180 15.47 -0.73 -11.58
N ARG A 181 16.31 -1.69 -12.02
CA ARG A 181 15.85 -3.00 -12.49
C ARG A 181 14.94 -3.67 -11.45
N SER A 182 13.92 -4.40 -11.90
CA SER A 182 13.07 -5.19 -11.00
C SER A 182 13.87 -6.19 -10.17
N VAL A 183 13.27 -6.59 -9.05
CA VAL A 183 13.77 -7.60 -8.09
C VAL A 183 12.86 -8.81 -8.09
#